data_AF-A0A377Q788-F1
#
_entry.id   AF-A0A377Q788-F1
#
_cell.length_a   1.000
_cell.length_b   1.000
_cell.length_c   1.000
_cell.angle_alpha   90.00
_cell.angle_beta   90.00
_cell.angle_gamma   90.00
#
_symmetry.space_group_name_H-M   'P 1'
#
loop_
_entity.id
_entity.type
_entity.pdbx_description
1 polymer ?
#
loop_
_entity_poly.entity_id
_entity_poly.type
_entity_poly.pdbx_seq_one_letter_code
_entity_poly.pdbx_strand_id
1 'polypeptide(L)'
;MQSTGHQTATQFGSLRCALVPVTFNVRPSVNTQMFKYQDGSEIMIGDSVLLENGRTLGTVKFIVTTPEEMKATNVEEPGVMLQSPPFGRVYLPQWSLVQDPLRFVSREQQA
;
A
#
# COMPACT_ATOMS: atom_id res chain seq x y z
N MET A 1 -77.85 17.38 3.83
CA MET A 1 -76.73 17.22 2.88
C MET A 1 -75.60 16.57 3.69
N GLN A 2 -75.36 15.26 3.57
CA GLN A 2 -74.28 14.68 2.73
C GLN A 2 -72.95 15.44 2.96
N SER A 3 -71.81 14.88 3.37
CA SER A 3 -71.11 13.66 2.97
C SER A 3 -69.88 13.56 3.90
N THR A 4 -69.56 12.44 4.56
CA THR A 4 -68.69 11.34 4.08
C THR A 4 -67.19 11.61 4.20
N GLY A 5 -66.47 10.64 4.78
CA GLY A 5 -65.04 10.37 4.53
C GLY A 5 -64.18 10.47 5.78
N HIS A 6 -63.94 9.37 6.52
CA HIS A 6 -62.78 8.49 6.36
C HIS A 6 -61.43 9.22 6.46
N GLN A 7 -60.61 8.86 7.45
CA GLN A 7 -59.32 8.18 7.28
C GLN A 7 -58.52 8.21 8.60
N THR A 8 -58.38 7.10 9.31
CA THR A 8 -57.38 6.00 9.18
C THR A 8 -56.26 6.17 10.21
N ALA A 9 -56.22 5.22 11.15
CA ALA A 9 -55.07 4.98 11.99
C ALA A 9 -53.85 4.60 11.13
N THR A 10 -52.71 5.24 11.34
CA THR A 10 -51.41 4.69 10.91
C THR A 10 -50.37 5.06 11.95
N GLN A 11 -50.30 4.18 12.95
CA GLN A 11 -49.07 3.60 13.49
C GLN A 11 -47.80 4.31 12.99
N PHE A 12 -47.24 5.19 13.81
CA PHE A 12 -45.86 5.63 13.63
C PHE A 12 -44.97 4.40 13.81
N GLY A 13 -44.63 3.81 12.67
CA GLY A 13 -43.65 2.76 12.54
C GLY A 13 -42.37 3.21 13.22
N SER A 14 -41.97 2.43 14.21
CA SER A 14 -40.65 2.45 14.80
C SER A 14 -39.64 2.27 13.66
N LEU A 15 -39.11 3.38 13.13
CA LEU A 15 -37.85 3.35 12.41
C LEU A 15 -36.76 3.07 13.44
N ARG A 16 -36.64 1.78 13.80
CA ARG A 16 -35.36 1.24 14.21
C ARG A 16 -34.47 1.41 13.00
N CYS A 17 -33.73 2.52 12.95
CA CYS A 17 -32.51 2.61 12.19
C CYS A 17 -31.70 1.37 12.56
N ALA A 18 -31.72 0.37 11.69
CA ALA A 18 -30.74 -0.69 11.71
C ALA A 18 -29.41 0.00 11.40
N LEU A 19 -28.72 0.47 12.44
CA LEU A 19 -27.28 0.59 12.40
C LEU A 19 -26.77 -0.84 12.18
N VAL A 20 -26.56 -1.19 10.92
CA VAL A 20 -25.56 -2.18 10.56
C VAL A 20 -24.22 -1.48 10.77
N PRO A 21 -23.44 -1.78 11.83
CA PRO A 21 -22.03 -1.51 11.75
C PRO A 21 -21.51 -2.46 10.67
N VAL A 22 -21.30 -1.95 9.46
CA VAL A 22 -20.35 -2.57 8.54
C VAL A 22 -18.99 -2.36 9.21
N THR A 23 -18.67 -3.22 10.18
CA THR A 23 -17.30 -3.43 10.60
C THR A 23 -16.63 -4.03 9.39
N PHE A 24 -16.12 -3.17 8.51
CA PHE A 24 -15.21 -3.55 7.44
C PHE A 24 -13.98 -4.07 8.16
N ASN A 25 -14.03 -5.35 8.51
CA ASN A 25 -12.91 -6.11 9.03
C ASN A 25 -12.01 -6.33 7.81
N VAL A 26 -11.34 -5.27 7.36
CA VAL A 26 -10.07 -5.41 6.64
C VAL A 26 -9.16 -6.05 7.66
N ARG A 27 -9.18 -7.38 7.68
CA ARG A 27 -8.01 -8.14 8.06
C ARG A 27 -6.97 -7.71 7.05
N PRO A 28 -5.88 -7.02 7.41
CA PRO A 28 -4.72 -7.05 6.56
C PRO A 28 -4.27 -8.51 6.59
N SER A 29 -4.74 -9.30 5.65
CA SER A 29 -3.99 -10.46 5.19
C SER A 29 -2.74 -9.86 4.58
N VAL A 30 -1.75 -9.56 5.43
CA VAL A 30 -0.39 -9.21 5.07
C VAL A 30 0.17 -10.41 4.32
N ASN A 31 -0.21 -10.56 3.05
CA ASN A 31 0.68 -11.11 2.06
C ASN A 31 1.76 -10.04 1.87
N THR A 32 2.68 -9.98 2.83
CA THR A 32 3.86 -9.12 2.75
C THR A 32 4.64 -9.63 1.57
N GLN A 33 4.44 -9.03 0.41
CA GLN A 33 5.15 -9.42 -0.79
C GLN A 33 6.59 -8.93 -0.62
N MET A 34 7.42 -9.78 -0.01
CA MET A 34 8.81 -9.44 0.31
C MET A 34 9.59 -9.32 -0.99
N PHE A 35 10.06 -8.12 -1.30
CA PHE A 35 11.02 -7.90 -2.37
C PHE A 35 12.37 -8.49 -1.97
N LYS A 36 13.01 -9.19 -2.91
CA LYS A 36 14.30 -9.82 -2.71
C LYS A 36 15.32 -9.27 -3.70
N TYR A 37 16.56 -9.17 -3.25
CA TYR A 37 17.74 -8.95 -4.09
C TYR A 37 18.03 -10.20 -4.93
N GLN A 38 18.95 -10.09 -5.90
CA GLN A 38 19.41 -11.25 -6.69
C GLN A 38 19.99 -12.37 -5.83
N ASP A 39 20.63 -12.00 -4.71
CA ASP A 39 21.23 -12.92 -3.76
C ASP A 39 20.17 -13.68 -2.92
N GLY A 40 18.89 -13.33 -3.07
CA GLY A 40 17.78 -13.90 -2.30
C GLY A 40 17.54 -13.22 -0.94
N SER A 41 18.43 -12.31 -0.56
CA SER A 41 18.28 -11.46 0.63
C SER A 41 17.09 -10.50 0.48
N GLU A 42 16.43 -10.18 1.59
CA GLU A 42 15.26 -9.31 1.58
C GLU A 42 15.65 -7.84 1.53
N ILE A 43 14.92 -7.08 0.70
CA ILE A 43 15.08 -5.63 0.60
C ILE A 43 14.44 -4.99 1.81
N MET A 44 15.21 -4.20 2.55
CA MET A 44 14.70 -3.47 3.72
C MET A 44 14.86 -1.96 3.55
N ILE A 45 13.95 -1.22 4.18
CA ILE A 45 14.05 0.24 4.26
C ILE A 45 15.32 0.60 5.03
N GLY A 46 16.11 1.53 4.48
CA GLY A 46 17.42 1.92 5.01
C GLY A 46 18.59 1.20 4.35
N ASP A 47 18.35 0.14 3.56
CA ASP A 47 19.43 -0.54 2.86
C ASP A 47 20.09 0.39 1.82
N SER A 48 21.41 0.43 1.84
CA SER A 48 22.20 1.02 0.76
C SER A 48 22.37 -0.02 -0.34
N VAL A 49 21.92 0.34 -1.52
CA VAL A 49 21.86 -0.52 -2.71
C VAL A 49 22.49 0.21 -3.88
N LEU A 50 22.98 -0.54 -4.87
CA LEU A 50 23.35 0.04 -6.15
C LEU A 50 22.32 -0.35 -7.20
N LEU A 51 21.87 0.66 -7.95
CA LEU A 51 21.05 0.55 -9.14
C LEU A 51 21.94 0.50 -10.38
N GLU A 52 21.37 0.13 -11.52
CA GLU A 52 22.02 0.18 -12.83
C GLU A 52 23.36 -0.59 -12.83
N ASN A 53 23.33 -1.84 -12.37
CA ASN A 53 24.50 -2.74 -12.27
C ASN A 53 25.68 -2.21 -11.42
N GLY A 54 25.44 -1.39 -10.39
CA GLY A 54 26.53 -0.89 -9.56
C GLY A 54 26.94 0.56 -9.85
N ARG A 55 26.23 1.25 -10.75
CA ARG A 55 26.60 2.61 -11.19
C ARG A 55 26.08 3.68 -10.26
N THR A 56 24.87 3.51 -9.75
CA THR A 56 24.17 4.56 -9.01
C THR A 56 23.88 4.07 -7.60
N LEU A 57 24.45 4.74 -6.59
CA LEU A 57 24.16 4.42 -5.20
C LEU A 57 22.80 5.00 -4.81
N GLY A 58 21.98 4.17 -4.20
CA GLY A 58 20.67 4.54 -3.68
C GLY A 58 20.46 3.96 -2.29
N THR A 59 19.59 4.58 -1.52
CA THR A 59 19.15 4.07 -0.23
C THR A 59 17.66 3.79 -0.31
N VAL A 60 17.23 2.59 0.04
CA VAL A 60 15.81 2.25 0.09
C VAL A 60 15.14 3.14 1.12
N LYS A 61 14.17 3.96 0.69
CA LYS A 61 13.41 4.86 1.58
C LYS A 61 12.05 4.32 1.90
N PHE A 62 11.44 3.61 0.96
CA PHE A 62 10.10 3.09 1.14
C PHE A 62 9.90 1.84 0.29
N ILE A 63 9.09 0.91 0.76
CA ILE A 63 8.75 -0.31 0.03
C ILE A 63 7.24 -0.35 -0.03
N VAL A 64 6.69 -0.47 -1.23
CA VAL A 64 5.26 -0.48 -1.50
C VAL A 64 4.86 -1.90 -1.86
N THR A 65 4.13 -2.56 -0.97
CA THR A 65 3.68 -3.95 -1.17
C THR A 65 2.18 -4.09 -1.02
N THR A 66 1.58 -3.24 -0.17
CA THR A 66 0.17 -3.30 0.14
C THR A 66 -0.62 -2.29 -0.70
N PRO A 67 -1.91 -2.58 -0.99
CA PRO A 67 -2.77 -1.62 -1.66
C PRO A 67 -2.96 -0.31 -0.87
N GLU A 68 -2.77 -0.33 0.45
CA GLU A 68 -2.79 0.87 1.30
C GLU A 68 -1.57 1.75 1.04
N GLU A 69 -0.37 1.15 1.00
CA GLU A 69 0.87 1.85 0.61
C GLU A 69 0.81 2.36 -0.82
N MET A 70 0.24 1.58 -1.74
CA MET A 70 0.05 1.96 -3.14
C MET A 70 -0.82 3.21 -3.26
N LYS A 71 -1.93 3.28 -2.53
CA LYS A 71 -2.77 4.48 -2.43
C LYS A 71 -2.03 5.65 -1.78
N ALA A 72 -1.27 5.39 -0.72
CA ALA A 72 -0.51 6.44 -0.02
C ALA A 72 0.61 7.04 -0.89
N THR A 73 1.21 6.23 -1.77
CA THR A 73 2.27 6.65 -2.70
C THR A 73 1.77 7.01 -4.09
N ASN A 74 0.47 6.87 -4.35
CA ASN A 74 -0.18 7.09 -5.65
C ASN A 74 0.49 6.28 -6.78
N VAL A 75 0.78 5.01 -6.52
CA VAL A 75 1.32 4.06 -7.49
C VAL A 75 0.31 2.95 -7.78
N GLU A 76 0.33 2.46 -9.01
CA GLU A 76 -0.60 1.42 -9.49
C GLU A 76 -0.07 0.00 -9.29
N GLU A 77 1.23 -0.15 -9.00
CA GLU A 77 1.91 -1.43 -8.84
C GLU A 77 2.75 -1.46 -7.55
N PRO A 78 3.08 -2.65 -7.02
CA PRO A 78 4.03 -2.79 -5.92
C PRO A 78 5.47 -2.58 -6.42
N GLY A 79 6.30 -1.98 -5.57
CA GLY A 79 7.67 -1.62 -5.92
C GLY A 79 8.47 -1.07 -4.75
N VAL A 80 9.70 -0.68 -5.04
CA VAL A 80 10.64 -0.13 -4.06
C VAL A 80 10.97 1.30 -4.44
N MET A 81 10.80 2.21 -3.50
CA MET A 81 11.23 3.60 -3.63
C MET A 81 12.59 3.78 -2.96
N LEU A 82 13.54 4.26 -3.73
CA LEU A 82 14.90 4.52 -3.31
C LEU A 82 15.22 6.00 -3.47
N GLN A 83 16.18 6.46 -2.68
CA GLN A 83 16.75 7.79 -2.82
C GLN A 83 18.19 7.66 -3.28
N SER A 84 18.45 8.13 -4.49
CA SER A 84 19.74 8.07 -5.15
C SER A 84 20.21 9.50 -5.46
N PRO A 85 21.09 10.10 -4.66
CA PRO A 85 21.73 11.37 -5.00
C PRO A 85 22.67 11.19 -6.19
N PRO A 86 22.77 12.14 -7.15
CA PRO A 86 22.08 13.44 -7.23
C PRO A 86 20.69 13.40 -7.87
N PHE A 87 20.23 12.24 -8.35
CA PHE A 87 18.97 12.06 -9.08
C PHE A 87 17.69 12.26 -8.25
N GLY A 88 17.78 12.09 -6.92
CA GLY A 88 16.65 12.28 -6.00
C GLY A 88 15.94 10.96 -5.67
N ARG A 89 14.60 10.94 -5.72
CA ARG A 89 13.80 9.75 -5.41
C ARG A 89 13.49 8.99 -6.70
N VAL A 90 13.85 7.71 -6.73
CA VAL A 90 13.60 6.79 -7.84
C VAL A 90 12.62 5.74 -7.36
N TYR A 91 11.57 5.48 -8.12
CA TYR A 91 10.63 4.40 -7.84
C TYR A 91 10.86 3.26 -8.84
N LEU A 92 11.12 2.06 -8.32
CA LEU A 92 11.32 0.87 -9.10
C LEU A 92 10.17 -0.11 -8.88
N PRO A 93 9.30 -0.31 -9.87
CA PRO A 93 8.26 -1.32 -9.79
C PRO A 93 8.87 -2.73 -9.80
N GLN A 94 8.09 -3.72 -9.36
CA GLN A 94 8.53 -5.11 -9.30
C GLN A 94 9.16 -5.62 -10.61
N TRP A 95 8.55 -5.32 -11.76
CA TRP A 95 9.06 -5.78 -13.06
C TRP A 95 10.45 -5.22 -13.37
N SER A 96 10.75 -3.99 -12.92
CA SER A 96 12.05 -3.35 -13.11
C SER A 96 13.09 -4.03 -12.24
N LEU A 97 12.74 -4.42 -11.01
CA LEU A 97 13.62 -5.19 -10.12
C LEU A 97 13.93 -6.60 -10.65
N VAL A 98 13.10 -7.16 -11.54
CA VAL A 98 13.40 -8.42 -12.23
C VAL A 98 14.38 -8.19 -13.39
N GLN A 99 14.28 -7.06 -14.08
CA GLN A 99 15.13 -6.74 -15.24
C GLN A 99 16.49 -6.15 -14.85
N ASP A 100 16.51 -5.16 -13.96
CA ASP A 100 17.70 -4.56 -13.36
C ASP A 100 17.61 -4.71 -11.83
N PRO A 101 18.07 -5.85 -11.31
CA PRO A 101 17.94 -6.11 -9.90
C PRO A 101 18.92 -5.26 -9.09
N LEU A 102 18.46 -4.82 -7.93
CA LEU A 102 19.27 -4.04 -7.01
C LEU A 102 20.40 -4.89 -6.44
N ARG A 103 21.59 -4.28 -6.33
CA ARG A 103 22.73 -4.89 -5.65
C ARG A 103 22.82 -4.36 -4.24
N PHE A 104 22.61 -5.23 -3.26
CA PHE A 104 22.84 -4.89 -1.86
C PHE A 104 24.31 -4.49 -1.63
N VAL A 105 24.54 -3.35 -0.98
CA VAL A 105 25.89 -2.87 -0.60
C VAL A 105 26.09 -3.07 0.88
N SER A 106 25.27 -2.38 1.66
CA SER A 106 25.37 -2.34 3.11
C SER A 106 24.01 -2.04 3.70
N ARG A 107 23.71 -2.71 4.80
CA ARG A 107 22.69 -2.30 5.75
C ARG A 107 23.44 -1.61 6.86
N GLU A 108 23.11 -0.36 7.19
CA GLU A 108 23.51 0.15 8.50
C GLU A 108 22.79 -0.72 9.53
N GLN A 109 23.49 -1.74 10.05
CA GLN A 109 23.10 -2.36 11.30
C GLN A 109 23.16 -1.23 12.31
N GLN A 110 22.00 -0.69 12.69
CA GLN A 110 21.90 0.07 13.93
C GLN A 110 22.29 -0.90 15.04
N ALA A 111 23.57 -0.83 15.43
CA ALA A 111 24.16 -1.54 16.55
C ALA A 111 23.72 -0.89 17.87
#